data_AF-A0A0C9Y7M4-F1
#
_entry.id   AF-A0A0C9Y7M4-F1
#
_cell.length_a   1.000
_cell.length_b   1.000
_cell.length_c   1.000
_cell.angle_alpha   90.00
_cell.angle_beta   90.00
_cell.angle_gamma   90.00
#
_symmetry.space_group_name_H-M   'P 1'
#
loop_
_entity.id
_entity.type
_entity.pdbx_description
1 polymer ?
#
loop_
_entity_poly.entity_id
_entity_poly.type
_entity_poly.pdbx_seq_one_letter_code
_entity_poly.pdbx_strand_id
1 'polypeptide(L)' 'LRKKYNDANKTLGSSGAGLTAIELRERPEMKRLLDKILNTFPWWEDLHGFWRTNPSYNTVCSTADPGQDFATEA' A
#
# COMPACT_ATOMS: atom_id res chain seq x y z
N LEU A 1 -12.08 9.47 5.73
CA LEU A 1 -10.82 9.36 4.96
C LEU A 1 -10.19 7.97 5.07
N ARG A 2 -9.91 7.45 6.27
CA ARG A 2 -9.35 6.09 6.49
C ARG A 2 -10.06 4.96 5.72
N LYS A 3 -11.39 4.92 5.71
CA LYS A 3 -12.16 3.94 4.94
C LYS A 3 -11.89 4.02 3.43
N LYS A 4 -12.03 5.22 2.84
CA LYS A 4 -11.75 5.48 1.40
C LYS A 4 -10.32 5.10 1.03
N TYR A 5 -9.36 5.43 1.89
CA TYR A 5 -7.96 5.06 1.73
C TYR A 5 -7.75 3.54 1.70
N ASN A 6 -8.35 2.80 2.66
CA ASN A 6 -8.24 1.33 2.66
C ASN A 6 -8.96 0.70 1.47
N ASP A 7 -10.11 1.23 1.04
CA ASP A 7 -10.80 0.74 -0.15
C ASP A 7 -9.98 0.99 -1.43
N ALA A 8 -9.28 2.12 -1.52
CA ALA A 8 -8.29 2.36 -2.58
C ALA A 8 -7.12 1.37 -2.49
N ASN A 9 -6.55 1.12 -1.30
CA ASN A 9 -5.45 0.18 -1.13
C ASN A 9 -5.84 -1.27 -1.46
N LYS A 10 -7.10 -1.67 -1.23
CA LYS A 10 -7.60 -2.99 -1.69
C LYS A 10 -7.49 -3.16 -3.20
N THR A 11 -7.62 -2.07 -3.96
CA THR A 11 -7.45 -2.09 -5.42
C THR A 11 -6.00 -2.34 -5.82
N LEU A 12 -5.03 -1.91 -5.01
CA LEU A 12 -3.60 -2.18 -5.20
C LEU A 12 -3.19 -3.59 -4.74
N GLY A 13 -3.98 -4.21 -3.87
CA GLY A 13 -3.65 -5.49 -3.24
C GLY A 13 -2.49 -5.38 -2.25
N SER A 14 -2.13 -6.49 -1.59
CA SER A 14 -1.08 -6.52 -0.56
C SER A 14 0.29 -6.09 -1.09
N SER A 15 0.65 -6.53 -2.31
CA SER A 15 1.93 -6.20 -2.95
C SER A 15 2.03 -4.73 -3.37
N GLY A 16 0.91 -4.10 -3.74
CA GLY A 16 0.90 -2.69 -4.15
C GLY A 16 0.69 -1.72 -2.99
N ALA A 17 -0.06 -2.11 -1.96
CA ALA A 17 -0.38 -1.26 -0.82
C ALA A 17 0.84 -0.87 0.03
N GLY A 18 1.97 -1.58 -0.09
CA GLY A 18 3.23 -1.24 0.59
C GLY A 18 4.17 -0.34 -0.23
N LEU A 19 3.93 -0.19 -1.54
CA LEU A 19 4.80 0.55 -2.44
C LEU A 19 4.51 2.05 -2.40
N THR A 20 5.55 2.87 -2.57
CA THR A 20 5.40 4.30 -2.80
C THR A 20 4.71 4.59 -4.14
N ALA A 21 4.15 5.80 -4.27
CA ALA A 21 3.58 6.23 -5.54
C ALA A 21 4.61 6.25 -6.69
N ILE A 22 5.90 6.44 -6.40
CA ILE A 22 6.97 6.36 -7.39
C ILE A 22 7.13 4.91 -7.87
N GLU A 23 7.31 3.96 -6.95
CA GLU A 23 7.44 2.52 -7.29
C GLU A 23 6.21 1.97 -8.02
N LEU A 24 5.02 2.45 -7.69
CA LEU A 24 3.78 2.08 -8.39
C LEU A 24 3.76 2.59 -9.84
N ARG A 25 4.31 3.78 -10.11
CA ARG A 25 4.36 4.36 -11.47
C ARG A 25 5.36 3.64 -12.38
N GLU A 26 6.42 3.06 -11.80
CA GLU A 26 7.43 2.30 -12.53
C GLU A 26 6.93 0.94 -13.03
N ARG A 27 5.85 0.42 -12.43
CA ARG A 27 5.23 -0.86 -12.77
C ARG A 27 3.99 -0.63 -13.65
N PRO A 28 3.97 -1.07 -14.93
CA PRO A 28 2.86 -0.78 -15.84
C PRO A 28 1.48 -1.22 -15.34
N GLU A 29 1.39 -2.39 -14.69
CA GLU A 29 0.15 -2.88 -14.09
C GLU A 29 -0.32 -2.03 -12.90
N MET A 30 0.62 -1.61 -12.04
CA MET A 30 0.30 -0.82 -10.85
C MET A 30 -0.01 0.62 -11.20
N LYS A 31 0.68 1.20 -12.18
CA LYS A 31 0.40 2.53 -12.71
C LYS A 31 -1.05 2.66 -13.15
N ARG A 32 -1.56 1.66 -13.89
CA ARG A 32 -2.97 1.64 -14.32
C ARG A 32 -3.96 1.60 -13.16
N LEU A 33 -3.61 0.93 -12.05
CA LEU A 33 -4.44 0.90 -10.84
C LEU A 33 -4.35 2.22 -10.07
N LEU A 34 -3.15 2.79 -9.95
CA LEU A 34 -2.91 4.09 -9.34
C LEU A 34 -3.68 5.19 -10.09
N ASP A 35 -3.67 5.20 -11.43
CA ASP A 35 -4.41 6.18 -12.22
C ASP A 35 -5.92 6.11 -11.95
N LYS A 36 -6.50 4.90 -11.81
CA LYS A 36 -7.92 4.73 -11.43
C LYS A 36 -8.21 5.24 -10.02
N ILE A 37 -7.29 5.01 -9.08
CA ILE A 37 -7.40 5.52 -7.70
C ILE A 37 -7.35 7.05 -7.73
N LEU A 38 -6.39 7.66 -8.40
CA LEU A 38 -6.23 9.12 -8.44
C LEU A 38 -7.40 9.81 -9.15
N ASN A 39 -8.02 9.16 -10.16
CA ASN A 39 -9.22 9.69 -10.81
C ASN A 39 -10.44 9.77 -9.86
N THR A 40 -10.54 8.86 -8.88
CA THR A 40 -11.68 8.80 -7.93
C THR A 40 -11.36 9.36 -6.56
N PHE A 41 -10.08 9.42 -6.20
CA PHE A 41 -9.55 9.88 -4.93
C PHE A 41 -8.20 10.58 -5.11
N PRO A 42 -8.20 11.84 -5.60
CA PRO A 42 -6.98 12.57 -5.96
C PRO A 42 -5.97 12.76 -4.82
N TRP A 43 -6.44 12.87 -3.58
CA TRP A 43 -5.60 13.06 -2.38
C TRP A 43 -4.99 11.76 -1.84
N TRP A 44 -5.11 10.65 -2.58
CA TRP A 44 -4.59 9.38 -2.13
C TRP A 44 -3.08 9.44 -1.90
N GLU A 45 -2.31 10.07 -2.79
CA GLU A 45 -0.85 10.12 -2.70
C GLU A 45 -0.36 10.88 -1.46
N ASP A 46 -0.96 12.04 -1.16
CA ASP A 46 -0.66 12.78 0.06
C ASP A 46 -0.92 11.94 1.31
N LEU A 47 -2.10 11.31 1.39
CA LEU A 47 -2.45 10.46 2.53
C LEU A 47 -1.54 9.23 2.62
N HIS A 48 -1.21 8.63 1.48
CA HIS A 48 -0.35 7.46 1.43
C HIS A 48 1.06 7.78 1.93
N GLY A 49 1.60 8.97 1.62
CA GLY A 49 2.87 9.43 2.16
C GLY A 49 2.96 9.36 3.69
N PHE A 50 1.86 9.71 4.38
CA PHE A 50 1.80 9.66 5.85
C PHE A 50 1.38 8.29 6.40
N TRP A 51 0.50 7.58 5.71
CA TRP A 51 -0.21 6.42 6.27
C TRP A 51 0.33 5.08 5.79
N ARG A 52 1.13 5.03 4.73
CA ARG A 52 1.60 3.78 4.09
C ARG A 52 2.22 2.80 5.08
N THR A 53 3.09 3.28 5.97
CA THR A 53 3.83 2.44 6.93
C THR A 53 3.14 2.29 8.27
N ASN A 54 1.96 2.90 8.46
CA ASN A 54 1.24 2.81 9.72
C ASN A 54 0.19 1.68 9.66
N PRO A 55 0.35 0.59 10.42
CA PRO A 55 -0.58 -0.55 10.41
C PRO A 55 -2.00 -0.17 10.84
N SER A 56 -2.14 0.90 11.64
CA SER A 56 -3.45 1.41 12.01
C SER A 56 -4.19 1.97 10.80
N TYR A 57 -3.51 2.45 9.76
CA TYR A 57 -4.16 3.08 8.61
C TYR A 57 -4.10 2.24 7.34
N ASN A 58 -3.02 1.51 7.09
CA ASN A 58 -2.86 0.66 5.92
C ASN A 58 -3.02 -0.83 6.30
N THR A 59 -4.27 -1.30 6.38
CA THR A 59 -4.54 -2.68 6.81
C THR A 59 -4.39 -3.71 5.69
N VAL A 60 -4.14 -3.24 4.46
CA VAL A 60 -4.00 -4.10 3.26
C VAL A 60 -2.55 -4.53 3.06
N CYS A 61 -1.60 -3.67 3.46
CA CYS A 61 -0.20 -4.02 3.48
C CYS A 61 0.05 -4.96 4.66
N SER A 62 0.25 -6.25 4.38
CA SER A 62 0.83 -7.16 5.36
C SER A 62 2.32 -6.86 5.44
N THR A 63 2.73 -6.09 6.44
CA THR A 63 4.10 -6.23 6.96
C THR A 63 4.19 -7.64 7.52
N ALA A 64 4.94 -8.52 6.87
CA ALA A 64 5.42 -9.73 7.54
C ALA A 64 6.05 -9.29 8.87
N ASP A 65 5.69 -9.96 9.96
CA ASP A 65 6.31 -9.71 11.25
C ASP A 65 7.83 -9.93 11.11
N PRO A 66 8.68 -8.92 11.35
CA PRO A 66 10.13 -9.09 11.22
C PRO A 66 10.72 -10.01 12.31
N GLY A 67 9.90 -10.57 13.20
CA GLY A 67 10.28 -11.57 14.21
C GLY A 67 10.11 -13.03 13.76
N GLN A 68 9.72 -13.30 12.51
CA GLN A 68 9.72 -14.64 11.93
C GLN A 68 10.81 -14.82 10.86
N ASP A 69 12.04 -14.43 11.17
CA ASP A 69 13.24 -14.89 10.46
C ASP A 69 14.07 -15.79 11.40
N PHE A 70 13.90 -17.10 11.18
CA PHE A 70 14.75 -18.25 11.49
C PHE A 70 15.55 -18.27 12.82
N ALA A 71 14.93 -18.82 13.86
CA ALA A 71 15.68 -19.71 14.76
C ALA A 71 15.79 -21.09 14.09
N THR A 72 16.78 -21.27 13.21
CA THR A 72 17.24 -22.62 12.87
C THR A 72 17.86 -23.21 14.12
N GLU A 73 17.29 -24.32 14.57
CA GLU A 73 17.72 -25.09 15.74
C GLU A 73 19.19 -25.51 15.65
N ALA A 74 19.82 -25.62 16.82
CA ALA A 74 21.26 -25.83 17.05
C ALA A 74 21.81 -27.18 16.53
#